data_AF-A0A813J434-F1
#
_entry.id   AF-A0A813J434-F1
#
_cell.length_a   1.000
_cell.length_b   1.000
_cell.length_c   1.000
_cell.angle_alpha   90.00
_cell.angle_beta   90.00
_cell.angle_gamma   90.00
#
_symmetry.space_group_name_H-M   'P 1'
#
loop_
_entity.id
_entity.type
_entity.pdbx_description
1 polymer ?
#
loop_
_entity_poly.entity_id
_entity_poly.type
_entity_poly.pdbx_seq_one_letter_code
_entity_poly.pdbx_strand_id
1 'polypeptide(L)'
;MVKYLGVYLSQKARAQTDITKRLAITYASLKVLRPFFESRDIPADWKFTIYGQVLRAIVLYAVQSETLTAAQNVKLDTLHFRVLRNITHTKTTFYHRVVNPNDTPASNMAISKKALDLGYKGHTLSTEALNRKLSLLGHIIRHPDSLEHKVTFTNSHMYRRHRTNFRVGPPKLHWAETAMTDAYGRIQYLEQQDRTAMLMRLPNAPIPLPVAPPEPHYINHEYYLNATRNTVWQLHDWELQRFYTTVRLWRGVEPSAQDRKQWQRVSGR
;
A
#
# COMPACT_ATOMS: atom_id res chain seq x y z
N MET A 1 26.87 2.28 6.08
CA MET A 1 25.59 1.58 5.79
C MET A 1 25.73 0.19 6.37
N VAL A 2 24.71 -0.31 7.07
CA VAL A 2 24.76 -1.64 7.72
C VAL A 2 23.64 -2.50 7.15
N LYS A 3 23.93 -3.78 6.88
CA LYS A 3 22.94 -4.78 6.48
C LYS A 3 22.54 -5.57 7.72
N TYR A 4 21.25 -5.61 8.03
CA TYR A 4 20.72 -6.37 9.15
C TYR A 4 19.48 -7.15 8.70
N LEU A 5 19.49 -8.47 8.89
CA LEU A 5 18.40 -9.37 8.45
C LEU A 5 17.94 -9.13 7.00
N GLY A 6 18.88 -8.80 6.10
CA GLY A 6 18.57 -8.52 4.69
C GLY A 6 18.04 -7.10 4.39
N VAL A 7 17.80 -6.28 5.40
CA VAL A 7 17.42 -4.85 5.27
C VAL A 7 18.68 -3.97 5.29
N TYR A 8 18.74 -2.96 4.41
CA TYR A 8 19.83 -1.99 4.36
C TYR A 8 19.49 -0.73 5.12
N LEU A 9 20.08 -0.60 6.32
CA LEU A 9 19.89 0.55 7.19
C LEU A 9 20.81 1.70 6.77
N SER A 10 20.21 2.86 6.55
CA SER A 10 20.93 4.11 6.34
C SER A 10 20.99 4.92 7.63
N GLN A 11 22.10 5.64 7.85
CA GLN A 11 22.30 6.50 9.04
C GLN A 11 21.19 7.56 9.19
N LYS A 12 20.55 7.95 8.08
CA LYS A 12 19.46 8.94 8.04
C LYS A 12 18.06 8.30 8.08
N ALA A 13 17.96 7.00 8.41
CA ALA A 13 16.71 6.22 8.46
C ALA A 13 15.82 6.43 7.22
N ARG A 14 16.43 6.44 6.02
CA ARG A 14 15.71 6.62 4.75
C ARG A 14 15.47 5.27 4.08
N ALA A 15 14.21 4.99 3.75
CA ALA A 15 13.75 3.83 2.98
C ALA A 15 14.39 3.71 1.59
N GLN A 16 14.81 4.84 1.00
CA GLN A 16 15.29 4.92 -0.38
C GLN A 16 16.41 3.93 -0.70
N THR A 17 17.37 3.79 0.22
CA THR A 17 18.55 2.95 -0.02
C THR A 17 18.18 1.47 -0.07
N ASP A 18 17.27 1.05 0.81
CA ASP A 18 16.82 -0.33 0.90
C ASP A 18 15.97 -0.71 -0.32
N ILE A 19 14.98 0.12 -0.65
CA ILE A 19 14.08 -0.09 -1.79
C ILE A 19 14.83 -0.08 -3.11
N THR A 20 15.78 0.84 -3.31
CA THR A 20 16.56 0.87 -4.56
C THR A 20 17.37 -0.41 -4.73
N LYS A 21 18.00 -0.92 -3.66
CA LYS A 21 18.74 -2.19 -3.73
C LYS A 21 17.83 -3.37 -4.03
N ARG A 22 16.66 -3.44 -3.38
CA ARG A 22 15.67 -4.50 -3.66
C ARG A 22 15.17 -4.45 -5.08
N LEU A 23 14.78 -3.26 -5.55
CA LEU A 23 14.37 -3.06 -6.94
C LEU A 23 15.47 -3.50 -7.91
N ALA A 24 16.75 -3.18 -7.64
CA ALA A 24 17.86 -3.63 -8.47
C ALA A 24 17.95 -5.17 -8.54
N ILE A 25 17.86 -5.85 -7.39
CA ILE A 25 17.83 -7.31 -7.32
C ILE A 25 16.63 -7.86 -8.10
N THR A 26 15.44 -7.29 -7.89
CA THR A 26 14.23 -7.74 -8.58
C THR A 26 14.27 -7.50 -10.07
N TYR A 27 14.87 -6.40 -10.55
CA TYR A 27 15.08 -6.18 -11.98
C TYR A 27 16.05 -7.20 -12.57
N ALA A 28 17.12 -7.57 -11.85
CA ALA A 28 18.02 -8.64 -12.27
C ALA A 28 17.27 -9.99 -12.35
N SER A 29 16.49 -10.34 -11.33
CA SER A 29 15.66 -11.55 -11.34
C SER A 29 14.62 -11.54 -12.46
N LEU A 30 13.96 -10.40 -12.70
CA LEU A 30 13.00 -10.24 -13.79
C LEU A 30 13.67 -10.42 -15.16
N LYS A 31 14.91 -9.95 -15.35
CA LYS A 31 15.65 -10.14 -16.60
C LYS A 31 15.85 -11.63 -16.89
N VAL A 32 16.20 -12.41 -15.87
CA VAL A 32 16.37 -13.87 -15.99
C VAL A 32 15.04 -14.58 -16.24
N LEU A 33 13.97 -14.19 -15.54
CA LEU A 33 12.64 -14.78 -15.66
C LEU A 33 11.84 -14.27 -16.88
N ARG A 34 12.40 -13.32 -17.64
CA ARG A 34 11.69 -12.70 -18.77
C ARG A 34 11.23 -13.71 -19.83
N PRO A 35 12.07 -14.66 -20.31
CA PRO A 35 11.62 -15.66 -21.28
C PRO A 35 10.47 -16.53 -20.75
N PHE A 36 10.47 -16.83 -19.45
CA PHE A 36 9.38 -17.56 -18.80
C PHE A 36 8.07 -16.77 -18.82
N PHE A 37 8.09 -15.47 -18.48
CA PHE A 37 6.88 -14.65 -18.53
C PHE A 37 6.39 -14.39 -19.95
N GLU A 38 7.31 -14.32 -20.93
CA GLU A 38 6.99 -14.08 -22.34
C GLU A 38 6.62 -15.35 -23.13
N SER A 39 6.87 -16.55 -22.61
CA SER A 39 6.48 -17.82 -23.27
C SER A 39 4.96 -17.97 -23.33
N ARG A 40 4.40 -18.34 -24.49
CA ARG A 40 2.95 -18.57 -24.65
C ARG A 40 2.50 -19.94 -24.18
N ASP A 41 3.43 -20.89 -24.07
CA ASP A 41 3.13 -22.28 -23.72
C ASP A 41 2.81 -22.46 -22.23
N ILE A 42 3.17 -21.46 -21.42
CA ILE A 42 3.00 -21.49 -19.98
C ILE A 42 1.70 -20.76 -19.60
N PRO A 43 0.80 -21.41 -18.83
CA PRO A 43 -0.44 -20.79 -18.36
C PRO A 43 -0.20 -19.50 -17.57
N ALA A 44 -1.09 -18.53 -17.76
CA ALA A 44 -1.01 -17.23 -17.08
C ALA A 44 -1.07 -17.36 -15.55
N ASP A 45 -1.91 -18.25 -15.02
CA ASP A 45 -2.03 -18.51 -13.59
C ASP A 45 -0.71 -18.92 -12.94
N TRP A 46 0.06 -19.76 -13.63
CA TRP A 46 1.36 -20.19 -13.16
C TRP A 46 2.36 -19.03 -13.16
N LYS A 47 2.33 -18.20 -14.20
CA LYS A 47 3.15 -16.98 -14.26
C LYS A 47 2.80 -16.02 -13.12
N PHE A 48 1.53 -15.83 -12.80
CA PHE A 48 1.10 -14.99 -11.68
C PHE A 48 1.54 -15.55 -10.34
N THR A 49 1.54 -16.88 -10.19
CA THR A 49 2.05 -17.56 -8.99
C THR A 49 3.53 -17.28 -8.79
N ILE A 50 4.35 -17.46 -9.82
CA ILE A 50 5.80 -17.16 -9.77
C ILE A 50 6.06 -15.67 -9.54
N TYR A 51 5.28 -14.79 -10.17
CA TYR A 51 5.35 -13.36 -9.91
C TYR A 51 5.12 -13.04 -8.42
N GLY A 52 4.09 -13.65 -7.81
CA GLY A 52 3.76 -13.50 -6.39
C GLY A 52 4.83 -14.06 -5.45
N GLN A 53 5.29 -15.27 -5.70
CA GLN A 53 6.20 -15.99 -4.81
C GLN A 53 7.64 -15.48 -4.89
N VAL A 54 8.10 -15.04 -6.06
CA VAL A 54 9.50 -14.63 -6.26
C VAL A 54 9.62 -13.11 -6.25
N LEU A 55 9.07 -12.45 -7.27
CA LEU A 55 9.34 -11.02 -7.49
C LEU A 55 8.65 -10.15 -6.43
N ARG A 56 7.37 -10.39 -6.13
CA ARG A 56 6.65 -9.64 -5.08
C ARG A 56 7.29 -9.88 -3.71
N ALA A 57 7.71 -11.11 -3.40
CA ALA A 57 8.35 -11.43 -2.13
C ALA A 57 9.66 -10.65 -1.89
N ILE A 58 10.53 -10.56 -2.90
CA ILE A 58 11.80 -9.80 -2.79
C ILE A 58 11.54 -8.32 -2.50
N VAL A 59 10.63 -7.70 -3.26
CA VAL A 59 10.37 -6.26 -3.18
C VAL A 59 9.64 -5.88 -1.90
N LEU A 60 8.63 -6.66 -1.52
CA LEU A 60 7.75 -6.35 -0.40
C LEU A 60 8.27 -6.83 0.96
N TYR A 61 9.42 -7.50 1.01
CA TYR A 61 10.02 -7.91 2.27
C TYR A 61 10.30 -6.66 3.13
N ALA A 62 9.89 -6.66 4.41
CA ALA A 62 10.02 -5.54 5.34
C ALA A 62 9.43 -4.18 4.91
N VAL A 63 8.69 -4.08 3.80
CA VAL A 63 8.15 -2.80 3.31
C VAL A 63 7.11 -2.20 4.26
N GLN A 64 6.49 -3.04 5.10
CA GLN A 64 5.44 -2.64 6.04
C GLN A 64 5.90 -1.64 7.10
N SER A 65 7.19 -1.64 7.45
CA SER A 65 7.80 -0.74 8.45
C SER A 65 8.44 0.49 7.83
N GLU A 66 8.46 0.60 6.50
CA GLU A 66 9.13 1.69 5.79
C GLU A 66 8.17 2.84 5.45
N THR A 67 8.68 4.07 5.44
CA THR A 67 7.93 5.24 4.97
C THR A 67 8.20 5.52 3.49
N LEU A 68 7.34 4.97 2.65
CA LEU A 68 7.43 5.13 1.20
C LEU A 68 7.03 6.53 0.76
N THR A 69 7.84 7.13 -0.12
CA THR A 69 7.46 8.37 -0.82
C THR A 69 6.58 8.06 -2.02
N ALA A 70 5.80 9.04 -2.49
CA ALA A 70 5.00 8.89 -3.71
C ALA A 70 5.86 8.45 -4.91
N ALA A 71 7.06 9.01 -5.07
CA ALA A 71 7.99 8.61 -6.13
C ALA A 71 8.46 7.15 -6.01
N GLN A 72 8.59 6.62 -4.78
CA GLN A 72 8.93 5.21 -4.57
C GLN A 72 7.73 4.30 -4.90
N ASN A 73 6.51 4.68 -4.51
CA ASN A 73 5.30 3.96 -4.90
C ASN A 73 5.16 3.86 -6.42
N VAL A 74 5.41 4.96 -7.15
CA VAL A 74 5.39 4.96 -8.61
C VAL A 74 6.44 3.99 -9.18
N LYS A 75 7.63 3.88 -8.58
CA LYS A 75 8.65 2.90 -9.00
C LYS A 75 8.21 1.46 -8.76
N LEU A 76 7.57 1.19 -7.61
CA LEU A 76 6.98 -0.12 -7.32
C LEU A 76 5.93 -0.49 -8.37
N ASP A 77 5.02 0.42 -8.68
CA ASP A 77 3.96 0.15 -9.66
C ASP A 77 4.50 0.06 -11.08
N THR A 78 5.55 0.82 -11.41
CA THR A 78 6.26 0.69 -12.69
C THR A 78 6.83 -0.71 -12.87
N LEU A 79 7.42 -1.30 -11.83
CA LEU A 79 7.87 -2.69 -11.86
C LEU A 79 6.68 -3.64 -12.03
N HIS A 80 5.61 -3.46 -11.25
CA HIS A 80 4.40 -4.28 -11.32
C HIS A 80 3.84 -4.33 -12.76
N PHE A 81 3.58 -3.18 -13.37
CA PHE A 81 3.05 -3.10 -14.72
C PHE A 81 4.03 -3.53 -15.81
N ARG A 82 5.34 -3.53 -15.54
CA ARG A 82 6.32 -4.13 -16.44
C ARG A 82 6.18 -5.64 -16.47
N VAL A 83 6.02 -6.28 -15.31
CA VAL A 83 5.80 -7.74 -15.25
C VAL A 83 4.46 -8.11 -15.87
N LEU A 84 3.38 -7.38 -15.54
CA LEU A 84 2.07 -7.66 -16.13
C LEU A 84 2.09 -7.56 -17.65
N ARG A 85 2.76 -6.55 -18.23
CA ARG A 85 2.90 -6.45 -19.69
C ARG A 85 3.60 -7.66 -20.32
N ASN A 86 4.63 -8.21 -19.66
CA ASN A 86 5.31 -9.40 -20.15
C ASN A 86 4.37 -10.62 -20.16
N ILE A 87 3.57 -10.78 -19.10
CA ILE A 87 2.61 -11.89 -18.96
C ILE A 87 1.43 -11.74 -19.92
N THR A 88 0.86 -10.54 -20.05
CA THR A 88 -0.31 -10.28 -20.91
C THR A 88 0.06 -10.04 -22.38
N HIS A 89 1.35 -10.06 -22.71
CA HIS A 89 1.92 -9.72 -24.01
C HIS A 89 1.46 -8.37 -24.57
N THR A 90 1.13 -7.42 -23.69
CA THR A 90 0.73 -6.07 -24.08
C THR A 90 1.97 -5.24 -24.41
N LYS A 91 2.03 -4.68 -25.62
CA LYS A 91 3.14 -3.82 -26.04
C LYS A 91 3.09 -2.47 -25.32
N THR A 92 4.19 -1.71 -25.43
CA THR A 92 4.30 -0.37 -24.85
C THR A 92 3.31 0.59 -25.49
N THR A 93 2.88 1.62 -24.75
CA THR A 93 1.98 2.68 -25.26
C THR A 93 2.52 3.37 -26.52
N PHE A 94 3.83 3.56 -26.62
CA PHE A 94 4.48 4.11 -27.82
C PHE A 94 4.18 3.28 -29.08
N TYR A 95 4.14 1.95 -28.96
CA TYR A 95 3.84 1.08 -30.09
C TYR A 95 2.42 1.33 -30.61
N HIS A 96 1.45 1.41 -29.70
CA HIS A 96 0.04 1.62 -30.04
C HIS A 96 -0.31 3.04 -30.47
N ARG A 97 0.54 4.03 -30.17
CA ARG A 97 0.32 5.44 -30.55
C ARG A 97 1.11 5.87 -31.78
N VAL A 98 2.28 5.28 -32.02
CA VAL A 98 3.25 5.76 -33.00
C VAL A 98 3.57 4.70 -34.06
N VAL A 99 3.88 3.47 -33.64
CA VAL A 99 4.38 2.43 -34.58
C VAL A 99 3.24 1.77 -35.34
N ASN A 100 2.18 1.39 -34.64
CA ASN A 100 0.97 0.84 -35.22
C ASN A 100 -0.24 1.46 -34.48
N PRO A 101 -0.67 2.66 -34.93
CA PRO A 101 -1.77 3.39 -34.34
C PRO A 101 -3.05 2.55 -34.37
N ASN A 102 -3.37 1.94 -33.23
CA ASN A 102 -4.56 1.12 -33.03
C ASN A 102 -5.24 1.56 -31.73
N ASP A 103 -6.57 1.54 -31.71
CA ASP A 103 -7.38 1.89 -30.53
C ASP A 103 -7.29 0.87 -29.38
N THR A 104 -6.40 -0.11 -29.48
CA THR A 104 -6.17 -1.06 -28.39
C THR A 104 -5.67 -0.33 -27.13
N PRO A 105 -6.41 -0.40 -26.01
CA PRO A 105 -6.08 0.37 -24.82
C PRO A 105 -4.82 -0.20 -24.15
N ALA A 106 -3.74 0.58 -24.11
CA ALA A 106 -2.46 0.20 -23.49
C ALA A 106 -2.21 0.89 -22.13
N SER A 107 -3.26 1.45 -21.53
CA SER A 107 -3.21 2.10 -20.22
C SER A 107 -2.96 1.07 -19.10
N ASN A 108 -2.43 1.53 -17.96
CA ASN A 108 -2.19 0.66 -16.81
C ASN A 108 -3.49 0.02 -16.30
N MET A 109 -4.61 0.75 -16.34
CA MET A 109 -5.94 0.22 -15.99
C MET A 109 -6.38 -0.88 -16.96
N ALA A 110 -6.18 -0.72 -18.27
CA ALA A 110 -6.49 -1.75 -19.25
C ALA A 110 -5.62 -3.01 -19.05
N ILE A 111 -4.36 -2.85 -18.67
CA ILE A 111 -3.45 -3.97 -18.35
C ILE A 111 -3.91 -4.68 -17.08
N SER A 112 -4.31 -3.95 -16.03
CA SER A 112 -4.87 -4.55 -14.82
C SER A 112 -6.13 -5.35 -15.12
N LYS A 113 -7.05 -4.79 -15.92
CA LYS A 113 -8.28 -5.47 -16.32
C LYS A 113 -7.98 -6.74 -17.11
N LYS A 114 -7.10 -6.65 -18.11
CA LYS A 114 -6.67 -7.83 -18.87
C LYS A 114 -5.99 -8.90 -17.99
N ALA A 115 -5.23 -8.49 -16.98
CA ALA A 115 -4.64 -9.43 -16.04
C ALA A 115 -5.71 -10.12 -15.17
N LEU A 116 -6.74 -9.37 -14.75
CA LEU A 116 -7.90 -9.92 -14.03
C LEU A 116 -8.66 -10.93 -14.87
N ASP A 117 -8.91 -10.63 -16.15
CA ASP A 117 -9.56 -11.54 -17.09
C ASP A 117 -8.78 -12.86 -17.27
N LEU A 118 -7.45 -12.81 -17.07
CA LEU A 118 -6.55 -13.96 -17.08
C LEU A 118 -6.36 -14.63 -15.70
N GLY A 119 -7.12 -14.22 -14.67
CA GLY A 119 -7.10 -14.83 -13.34
C GLY A 119 -6.25 -14.11 -12.28
N TYR A 120 -5.61 -12.98 -12.59
CA TYR A 120 -4.82 -12.24 -11.61
C TYR A 120 -5.69 -11.47 -10.61
N LYS A 121 -5.65 -11.88 -9.33
CA LYS A 121 -6.40 -11.25 -8.23
C LYS A 121 -5.54 -10.35 -7.34
N GLY A 122 -4.29 -10.08 -7.71
CA GLY A 122 -3.38 -9.32 -6.86
C GLY A 122 -3.51 -7.80 -7.03
N HIS A 123 -3.18 -7.07 -5.97
CA HIS A 123 -3.06 -5.61 -6.02
C HIS A 123 -1.76 -5.16 -6.72
N THR A 124 -1.68 -3.87 -7.01
CA THR A 124 -0.41 -3.20 -7.34
C THR A 124 0.55 -3.29 -6.15
N LEU A 125 1.85 -3.10 -6.42
CA LEU A 125 2.87 -3.23 -5.38
C LEU A 125 2.78 -2.12 -4.33
N SER A 126 2.40 -0.90 -4.71
CA SER A 126 2.16 0.20 -3.78
C SER A 126 0.98 -0.08 -2.84
N THR A 127 -0.15 -0.54 -3.39
CA THR A 127 -1.35 -0.91 -2.63
C THR A 127 -1.08 -2.08 -1.70
N GLU A 128 -0.35 -3.10 -2.15
CA GLU A 128 0.05 -4.22 -1.30
C GLU A 128 0.97 -3.76 -0.15
N ALA A 129 1.90 -2.83 -0.41
CA ALA A 129 2.72 -2.24 0.64
C ALA A 129 1.88 -1.48 1.67
N LEU A 130 0.88 -0.71 1.21
CA LEU A 130 -0.09 -0.03 2.08
C LEU A 130 -0.90 -1.04 2.92
N ASN A 131 -1.44 -2.08 2.30
CA ASN A 131 -2.20 -3.14 2.98
C ASN A 131 -1.36 -3.83 4.06
N ARG A 132 -0.09 -4.13 3.78
CA ARG A 132 0.85 -4.71 4.76
C ARG A 132 1.19 -3.75 5.89
N LYS A 133 1.36 -2.46 5.58
CA LYS A 133 1.56 -1.41 6.60
C LYS A 133 0.38 -1.33 7.56
N LEU A 134 -0.86 -1.33 7.04
CA LEU A 134 -2.07 -1.31 7.87
C LEU A 134 -2.26 -2.61 8.66
N SER A 135 -1.89 -3.76 8.08
CA SER A 135 -1.87 -5.03 8.82
C SER A 135 -0.91 -4.97 10.00
N LEU A 136 0.28 -4.37 9.84
CA LEU A 136 1.24 -4.17 10.92
C LEU A 136 0.70 -3.18 11.97
N LEU A 137 0.13 -2.06 11.53
CA LEU A 137 -0.47 -1.08 12.44
C LEU A 137 -1.52 -1.69 13.36
N GLY A 138 -2.46 -2.47 12.81
CA GLY A 138 -3.48 -3.13 13.64
C GLY A 138 -2.89 -4.13 14.61
N HIS A 139 -1.81 -4.84 14.23
CA HIS A 139 -1.10 -5.69 15.17
C HIS A 139 -0.47 -4.87 16.31
N ILE A 140 0.21 -3.76 16.01
CA ILE A 140 0.80 -2.87 17.01
C ILE A 140 -0.26 -2.32 17.97
N ILE A 141 -1.41 -1.89 17.47
CA ILE A 141 -2.50 -1.34 18.30
C ILE A 141 -3.08 -2.41 19.23
N ARG A 142 -3.30 -3.63 18.74
CA ARG A 142 -3.87 -4.74 19.53
C ARG A 142 -2.93 -5.28 20.61
N HIS A 143 -1.63 -5.04 20.51
CA HIS A 143 -0.63 -5.59 21.44
C HIS A 143 0.16 -4.47 22.14
N PRO A 144 -0.43 -3.78 23.13
CA PRO A 144 0.22 -2.69 23.85
C PRO A 144 1.51 -3.10 24.60
N ASP A 145 1.61 -4.37 25.00
CA ASP A 145 2.78 -4.89 25.70
C ASP A 145 3.99 -5.13 24.79
N SER A 146 3.76 -5.19 23.47
CA SER A 146 4.80 -5.44 22.47
C SER A 146 5.85 -4.32 22.44
N LEU A 147 7.08 -4.66 22.05
CA LEU A 147 8.14 -3.68 21.89
C LEU A 147 7.77 -2.66 20.80
N GLU A 148 7.16 -3.16 19.73
CA GLU A 148 6.71 -2.39 18.57
C GLU A 148 5.73 -1.30 18.99
N HIS A 149 4.79 -1.62 19.88
CA HIS A 149 3.87 -0.62 20.44
C HIS A 149 4.62 0.42 21.27
N LYS A 150 5.47 -0.02 22.21
CA LYS A 150 6.21 0.88 23.12
C LYS A 150 7.20 1.80 22.40
N VAL A 151 7.70 1.40 21.22
CA VAL A 151 8.58 2.22 20.37
C VAL A 151 7.77 3.20 19.51
N THR A 152 6.54 2.84 19.12
CA THR A 152 5.70 3.66 18.22
C THR A 152 4.85 4.67 19.00
N PHE A 153 4.29 4.25 20.13
CA PHE A 153 3.33 4.99 20.94
C PHE A 153 3.81 5.11 22.40
N THR A 154 3.39 6.17 23.07
CA THR A 154 3.49 6.32 24.53
C THR A 154 2.33 5.60 25.21
N ASN A 155 2.40 5.44 26.54
CA ASN A 155 1.27 4.93 27.33
C ASN A 155 0.01 5.80 27.23
N SER A 156 0.15 7.07 26.82
CA SER A 156 -0.95 8.00 26.54
C SER A 156 -1.43 7.94 25.08
N HIS A 157 -1.02 6.92 24.33
CA HIS A 157 -1.32 6.72 22.91
C HIS A 157 -0.83 7.85 21.98
N MET A 158 0.12 8.66 22.43
CA MET A 158 0.78 9.67 21.59
C MET A 158 1.90 9.06 20.77
N TYR A 159 2.23 9.67 19.63
CA TYR A 159 3.41 9.26 18.85
C TYR A 159 4.69 9.48 19.65
N ARG A 160 5.59 8.49 19.61
CA ARG A 160 6.90 8.62 20.24
C ARG A 160 7.80 9.54 19.42
N ARG A 161 8.47 10.45 20.13
CA ARG A 161 9.31 11.47 19.51
C ARG A 161 10.72 10.97 19.25
N HIS A 162 11.11 10.89 17.99
CA HIS A 162 12.49 10.64 17.58
C HIS A 162 13.11 11.96 17.08
N ARG A 163 13.54 12.83 18.02
CA ARG A 163 14.10 14.15 17.71
C ARG A 163 15.53 14.05 17.19
N THR A 164 15.85 14.87 16.18
CA THR A 164 17.20 15.43 15.98
C THR A 164 17.07 16.95 16.06
N ASN A 165 17.75 17.60 16.99
CA ASN A 165 17.57 19.04 17.30
C ASN A 165 18.09 20.01 16.22
N PHE A 166 18.66 19.53 15.11
CA PHE A 166 19.50 20.34 14.22
C PHE A 166 19.01 20.44 12.76
N ARG A 167 17.73 20.20 12.50
CA ARG A 167 17.23 20.23 11.11
C ARG A 167 16.40 21.47 10.81
N VAL A 168 16.89 22.27 9.87
CA VAL A 168 16.14 23.36 9.23
C VAL A 168 15.18 22.78 8.18
N GLY A 169 13.94 23.25 8.18
CA GLY A 169 12.87 22.86 7.25
C GLY A 169 11.76 22.01 7.90
N PRO A 170 10.58 21.93 7.26
CA PRO A 170 9.40 21.36 7.90
C PRO A 170 9.56 19.85 8.17
N PRO A 171 8.94 19.34 9.26
CA PRO A 171 9.19 18.00 9.79
C PRO A 171 8.90 16.92 8.74
N LYS A 172 9.70 15.84 8.79
CA LYS A 172 9.44 14.65 8.00
C LYS A 172 8.31 13.88 8.67
N LEU A 173 7.44 13.32 7.85
CA LEU A 173 6.40 12.43 8.31
C LEU A 173 7.02 11.14 8.81
N HIS A 174 6.62 10.72 10.00
CA HIS A 174 7.03 9.45 10.58
C HIS A 174 6.07 8.33 10.20
N TRP A 175 6.51 7.09 10.39
CA TRP A 175 5.71 5.92 10.03
C TRP A 175 4.34 5.93 10.70
N ALA A 176 4.30 6.16 12.02
CA ALA A 176 3.06 6.13 12.81
C ALA A 176 2.03 7.17 12.34
N GLU A 177 2.48 8.39 12.05
CA GLU A 177 1.64 9.49 11.56
C GLU A 177 1.00 9.11 10.20
N THR A 178 1.81 8.63 9.25
CA THR A 178 1.30 8.22 7.93
C THR A 178 0.39 7.00 8.02
N ALA A 179 0.74 5.99 8.83
CA ALA A 179 -0.04 4.77 8.97
C ALA A 179 -1.40 5.03 9.62
N MET A 180 -1.46 5.88 10.65
CA MET A 180 -2.70 6.27 11.30
C MET A 180 -3.58 7.12 10.39
N THR A 181 -2.97 8.05 9.63
CA THR A 181 -3.69 8.85 8.63
C THR A 181 -4.32 7.95 7.56
N ASP A 182 -3.56 6.99 7.04
CA ASP A 182 -4.05 6.03 6.04
C ASP A 182 -5.20 5.16 6.58
N ALA A 183 -5.02 4.62 7.80
CA ALA A 183 -6.04 3.81 8.45
C ALA A 183 -7.33 4.60 8.66
N TYR A 184 -7.21 5.82 9.18
CA TYR A 184 -8.34 6.70 9.43
C TYR A 184 -9.10 7.04 8.14
N GLY A 185 -8.38 7.39 7.07
CA GLY A 185 -9.00 7.68 5.77
C GLY A 185 -9.77 6.48 5.21
N ARG A 186 -9.21 5.26 5.32
CA ARG A 186 -9.92 4.04 4.90
C ARG A 186 -11.14 3.71 5.76
N ILE A 187 -11.05 3.93 7.07
CA ILE A 187 -12.20 3.74 7.98
C ILE A 187 -13.32 4.71 7.60
N GLN A 188 -13.02 5.99 7.44
CA GLN A 188 -14.00 7.00 7.06
C GLN A 188 -14.67 6.66 5.72
N TYR A 189 -13.89 6.22 4.72
CA TYR A 189 -14.43 5.78 3.45
C TYR A 189 -15.42 4.61 3.62
N LEU A 190 -15.03 3.57 4.36
CA LEU A 190 -15.88 2.39 4.58
C LEU A 190 -17.16 2.74 5.35
N GLU A 191 -17.07 3.59 6.38
CA GLU A 191 -18.24 4.07 7.12
C GLU A 191 -19.19 4.89 6.25
N GLN A 192 -18.66 5.69 5.33
CA GLN A 192 -19.48 6.45 4.39
C GLN A 192 -20.22 5.52 3.43
N GLN A 193 -19.53 4.51 2.90
CA GLN A 193 -20.14 3.48 2.05
C GLN A 193 -21.25 2.71 2.79
N ASP A 194 -20.97 2.27 4.01
CA ASP A 194 -21.94 1.54 4.84
C ASP A 194 -23.17 2.43 5.15
N ARG A 195 -22.99 3.73 5.40
CA ARG A 195 -24.08 4.70 5.59
C ARG A 195 -24.91 4.92 4.32
N THR A 196 -24.27 5.10 3.17
CA THR A 196 -24.97 5.26 1.89
C THR A 196 -25.79 4.02 1.54
N ALA A 197 -25.24 2.82 1.78
CA ALA A 197 -25.96 1.57 1.58
C ALA A 197 -27.20 1.46 2.48
N MET A 198 -27.13 1.95 3.73
CA MET A 198 -28.29 2.01 4.62
C MET A 198 -29.36 3.00 4.16
N LEU A 199 -28.99 4.16 3.61
CA LEU A 199 -29.93 5.18 3.14
C LEU A 199 -30.66 4.78 1.85
N MET A 200 -30.03 3.98 0.99
CA MET A 200 -30.66 3.46 -0.24
C MET A 200 -31.61 2.28 0.02
N ARG A 201 -31.92 1.99 1.29
CA ARG A 201 -32.76 0.86 1.71
C ARG A 201 -34.24 1.15 1.46
N LEU A 202 -34.93 0.19 0.83
CA LEU A 202 -36.39 0.12 0.85
C LEU A 202 -36.90 -0.37 2.22
N PRO A 203 -38.03 0.16 2.74
CA PRO A 203 -38.61 -0.33 3.98
C PRO A 203 -38.90 -1.83 3.82
N ASN A 204 -38.26 -2.66 4.67
CA ASN A 204 -38.30 -4.14 4.69
C ASN A 204 -37.17 -4.91 3.97
N ALA A 205 -36.21 -4.25 3.32
CA ALA A 205 -35.04 -4.99 2.80
C ALA A 205 -34.17 -5.55 3.95
N PRO A 206 -33.52 -6.71 3.82
CA PRO A 206 -32.59 -7.24 4.83
C PRO A 206 -31.44 -6.25 5.14
N ILE A 207 -30.83 -6.39 6.31
CA ILE A 207 -29.71 -5.54 6.73
C ILE A 207 -28.60 -5.64 5.66
N PRO A 208 -28.12 -4.53 5.09
CA PRO A 208 -27.06 -4.57 4.10
C PRO A 208 -25.81 -5.22 4.68
N LEU A 209 -25.23 -6.16 3.95
CA LEU A 209 -23.90 -6.65 4.28
C LEU A 209 -22.92 -5.48 4.16
N PRO A 210 -21.88 -5.41 5.01
CA PRO A 210 -20.89 -4.34 4.93
C PRO A 210 -20.24 -4.29 3.55
N VAL A 211 -20.06 -3.10 2.99
CA VAL A 211 -19.58 -2.92 1.62
C VAL A 211 -18.15 -3.47 1.52
N ALA A 212 -17.90 -4.32 0.52
CA ALA A 212 -16.59 -4.89 0.27
C ALA A 212 -15.61 -3.79 -0.20
N PRO A 213 -14.30 -3.91 0.08
CA PRO A 213 -13.30 -3.02 -0.51
C PRO A 213 -13.41 -3.02 -2.04
N PRO A 214 -13.02 -1.92 -2.73
CA PRO A 214 -12.94 -1.86 -4.17
C PRO A 214 -12.10 -3.01 -4.74
N GLU A 215 -12.34 -3.39 -6.00
CA GLU A 215 -11.54 -4.44 -6.60
C GLU A 215 -10.09 -3.99 -6.88
N PRO A 216 -9.10 -4.91 -6.84
CA PRO A 216 -7.68 -4.60 -6.99
C PRO A 216 -7.30 -3.87 -8.29
N HIS A 217 -8.12 -3.99 -9.34
CA HIS A 217 -7.87 -3.39 -10.64
C HIS A 217 -8.21 -1.89 -10.70
N TYR A 218 -8.96 -1.36 -9.72
CA TYR A 218 -9.26 0.08 -9.58
C TYR A 218 -8.09 0.83 -8.93
N ILE A 219 -6.97 0.89 -9.63
CA ILE A 219 -5.67 1.35 -9.10
C ILE A 219 -5.64 2.81 -8.61
N ASN A 220 -6.56 3.66 -9.08
CA ASN A 220 -6.63 5.08 -8.70
C ASN A 220 -7.77 5.37 -7.71
N HIS A 221 -8.38 4.32 -7.15
CA HIS A 221 -9.49 4.48 -6.23
C HIS A 221 -9.04 5.12 -4.92
N GLU A 222 -9.85 6.03 -4.36
CA GLU A 222 -9.52 6.81 -3.15
C GLU A 222 -9.10 5.94 -1.96
N TYR A 223 -9.79 4.81 -1.75
CA TYR A 223 -9.43 3.77 -0.78
C TYR A 223 -7.96 3.30 -0.83
N TYR A 224 -7.31 3.31 -2.00
CA TYR A 224 -5.91 2.87 -2.17
C TYR A 224 -4.89 4.00 -2.14
N LEU A 225 -5.33 5.26 -1.96
CA LEU A 225 -4.43 6.39 -1.93
C LEU A 225 -3.65 6.45 -0.61
N ASN A 226 -2.34 6.62 -0.71
CA ASN A 226 -1.50 6.89 0.44
C ASN A 226 -1.67 8.35 0.90
N ALA A 227 -1.60 8.55 2.21
CA ALA A 227 -1.56 9.83 2.86
C ALA A 227 -0.41 10.68 2.31
N THR A 228 -0.79 11.83 1.79
CA THR A 228 0.16 12.88 1.40
C THR A 228 0.58 13.68 2.62
N ARG A 229 1.62 14.50 2.46
CA ARG A 229 2.02 15.44 3.51
C ARG A 229 0.88 16.35 3.94
N ASN A 230 0.11 16.84 2.98
CA ASN A 230 -0.97 17.79 3.24
C ASN A 230 -2.10 17.11 4.02
N THR A 231 -2.46 15.87 3.68
CA THR A 231 -3.49 15.12 4.41
C THR A 231 -3.05 14.81 5.84
N VAL A 232 -1.78 14.45 6.06
CA VAL A 232 -1.27 14.26 7.42
C VAL A 232 -1.35 15.57 8.20
N TRP A 233 -0.92 16.70 7.64
CA TRP A 233 -0.99 18.00 8.33
C TRP A 233 -2.41 18.48 8.60
N GLN A 234 -3.35 18.24 7.69
CA GLN A 234 -4.76 18.58 7.91
C GLN A 234 -5.36 17.80 9.09
N LEU A 235 -4.94 16.55 9.30
CA LEU A 235 -5.49 15.69 10.35
C LEU A 235 -4.75 15.79 11.68
N HIS A 236 -3.43 16.01 11.64
CA HIS A 236 -2.56 16.06 12.81
C HIS A 236 -2.21 17.46 13.30
N ASP A 237 -2.60 18.50 12.53
CA ASP A 237 -2.13 19.88 12.65
C ASP A 237 -0.63 20.02 12.29
N TRP A 238 -0.13 21.26 12.21
CA TRP A 238 1.29 21.54 11.94
C TRP A 238 2.19 21.03 13.08
N GLU A 239 1.65 20.94 14.29
CA GLU A 239 2.25 20.23 15.43
C GLU A 239 1.80 18.76 15.46
N LEU A 240 2.41 17.94 14.60
CA LEU A 240 2.16 16.50 14.40
C LEU A 240 2.06 15.64 15.69
N GLN A 241 2.43 16.18 16.85
CA GLN A 241 2.59 15.47 18.13
C GLN A 241 1.80 16.11 19.27
N ARG A 242 0.80 16.96 19.00
CA ARG A 242 -0.14 17.39 20.03
C ARG A 242 -0.98 16.20 20.49
N PHE A 243 -1.20 16.11 21.81
CA PHE A 243 -2.00 15.05 22.42
C PHE A 243 -3.38 14.95 21.78
N TYR A 244 -4.10 16.08 21.72
CA TYR A 244 -5.48 16.11 21.21
C TYR A 244 -5.60 15.70 19.75
N THR A 245 -4.64 16.07 18.89
CA THR A 245 -4.68 15.70 17.47
C THR A 245 -4.37 14.22 17.26
N THR A 246 -3.43 13.68 18.04
CA THR A 246 -3.09 12.25 18.00
C THR A 246 -4.23 11.38 18.53
N VAL A 247 -4.80 11.75 19.68
CA VAL A 247 -5.88 10.98 20.33
C VAL A 247 -7.16 10.99 19.51
N ARG A 248 -7.45 12.07 18.76
CA ARG A 248 -8.59 12.11 17.84
C ARG A 248 -8.55 10.97 16.83
N LEU A 249 -7.40 10.76 16.20
CA LEU A 249 -7.20 9.68 15.23
C LEU A 249 -7.18 8.32 15.92
N TRP A 250 -6.51 8.23 17.06
CA TRP A 250 -6.49 7.01 17.88
C TRP A 250 -7.90 6.51 18.20
N ARG A 251 -8.79 7.40 18.68
CA ARG A 251 -10.18 7.07 19.01
C ARG A 251 -10.99 6.52 17.83
N GLY A 252 -10.67 6.94 16.61
CA GLY A 252 -11.31 6.40 15.41
C GLY A 252 -10.72 5.06 14.97
N VAL A 253 -9.40 4.92 15.07
CA VAL A 253 -8.67 3.76 14.54
C VAL A 253 -8.67 2.57 15.50
N GLU A 254 -8.53 2.81 16.80
CA GLU A 254 -8.41 1.76 17.82
C GLU A 254 -9.63 0.82 17.86
N PRO A 255 -10.89 1.30 17.93
CA PRO A 255 -12.04 0.41 17.96
C PRO A 255 -12.08 -0.51 16.72
N SER A 256 -11.84 0.05 15.54
CA SER A 256 -11.77 -0.72 14.30
C SER A 256 -10.60 -1.69 14.26
N ALA A 257 -9.48 -1.37 14.92
CA ALA A 257 -8.32 -2.25 15.01
C ALA A 257 -8.56 -3.43 15.95
N GLN A 258 -9.36 -3.26 17.01
CA GLN A 258 -9.73 -4.33 17.93
C GLN A 258 -10.69 -5.33 17.28
N ASP A 259 -11.61 -4.87 16.42
CA ASP A 259 -12.42 -5.78 15.60
C ASP A 259 -11.61 -6.34 14.41
N ARG A 260 -11.27 -7.62 14.49
CA ARG A 260 -10.51 -8.31 13.44
C ARG A 260 -11.19 -8.28 12.08
N LYS A 261 -12.52 -8.43 12.01
CA LYS A 261 -13.26 -8.44 10.74
C LYS A 261 -13.29 -7.05 10.12
N GLN A 262 -13.55 -6.03 10.92
CA GLN A 262 -13.48 -4.64 10.46
C GLN A 262 -12.06 -4.27 10.01
N TRP A 263 -11.02 -4.67 10.77
CA TRP A 263 -9.64 -4.38 10.39
C TRP A 263 -9.20 -5.09 9.12
N GLN A 264 -9.70 -6.30 8.86
CA GLN A 264 -9.47 -6.99 7.58
C GLN A 264 -9.96 -6.15 6.41
N ARG A 265 -11.18 -5.59 6.51
CA ARG A 265 -11.72 -4.63 5.53
C ARG A 265 -10.85 -3.38 5.40
N VAL A 266 -10.31 -2.83 6.48
CA VAL A 266 -9.42 -1.64 6.43
C VAL A 266 -8.08 -1.99 5.77
N SER A 267 -7.53 -3.16 6.06
CA SER A 267 -6.24 -3.60 5.51
C SER A 267 -6.34 -4.16 4.09
N GLY A 268 -7.54 -4.33 3.53
CA GLY A 268 -7.75 -4.90 2.20
C GLY A 268 -7.37 -6.38 2.11
N ARG A 269 -7.65 -7.15 3.17
CA ARG A 269 -7.37 -8.59 3.29
C ARG A 269 -8.64 -9.39 3.54
#